data_AF-A0A1Q3WLK0-F1
#
_entry.id   AF-A0A1Q3WLK0-F1
#
_cell.length_a   1.000
_cell.length_b   1.000
_cell.length_c   1.000
_cell.angle_alpha   90.00
_cell.angle_beta   90.00
_cell.angle_gamma   90.00
#
_symmetry.space_group_name_H-M   'P 1'
#
loop_
_entity.id
_entity.type
_entity.pdbx_description
1 polymer ?
#
loop_
_entity_poly.entity_id
_entity_poly.type
_entity_poly.pdbx_seq_one_letter_code
_entity_poly.pdbx_strand_id
1 'polypeptide(L)' 'MKRFKKIVIAVLMTIVWLVMFGMAIPMKSLRGQVVTVVICLLINTVLGVYYSLIDHRPTSFREWLKH' A
#
# COMPACT_ATOMS: atom_id res chain seq x y z
N MET A 1 5.90 -9.31 -18.71
CA MET A 1 6.35 -8.18 -17.86
C MET A 1 5.29 -7.65 -16.89
N LYS A 2 4.08 -7.26 -17.34
CA LYS A 2 3.04 -6.70 -16.44
C LYS A 2 2.63 -7.62 -15.28
N ARG A 3 2.41 -8.92 -15.54
CA ARG A 3 2.11 -9.93 -14.51
C ARG A 3 3.21 -10.05 -13.43
N PHE A 4 4.48 -10.09 -13.85
CA PHE A 4 5.61 -10.14 -12.92
C PHE A 4 5.72 -8.87 -12.06
N LYS A 5 5.57 -7.69 -12.67
CA LYS A 5 5.54 -6.41 -11.94
C LYS A 5 4.41 -6.37 -10.91
N LYS A 6 3.23 -6.88 -11.25
CA LYS A 6 2.10 -7.00 -10.32
C LYS A 6 2.39 -7.91 -9.13
N ILE A 7 3.01 -9.07 -9.37
CA ILE A 7 3.41 -10.00 -8.29
C ILE A 7 4.41 -9.30 -7.38
N VAL A 8 5.42 -8.62 -7.93
CA VAL A 8 6.41 -7.88 -7.16
C VAL A 8 5.75 -6.80 -6.29
N ILE A 9 4.81 -6.02 -6.85
CA ILE A 9 4.09 -4.98 -6.10
C ILE A 9 3.21 -5.58 -5.02
N ALA A 10 2.48 -6.66 -5.30
CA ALA A 10 1.67 -7.35 -4.31
C ALA A 10 2.54 -7.88 -3.15
N VAL A 11 3.72 -8.43 -3.44
CA VAL A 11 4.68 -8.85 -2.41
C VAL A 11 5.17 -7.65 -1.60
N LEU A 12 5.50 -6.52 -2.25
CA LEU A 12 5.88 -5.28 -1.57
C LEU A 12 4.78 -4.75 -0.64
N MET A 13 3.51 -4.77 -1.06
CA MET A 13 2.37 -4.38 -0.21
C MET A 13 2.28 -5.27 1.03
N THR A 14 2.42 -6.58 0.87
CA THR A 14 2.42 -7.54 1.98
C THR A 14 3.58 -7.27 2.94
N ILE A 15 4.78 -6.96 2.42
CA ILE A 15 5.93 -6.59 3.25
C ILE A 15 5.64 -5.32 4.04
N VAL A 16 5.05 -4.29 3.42
CA VAL A 16 4.67 -3.04 4.11
C VAL A 16 3.67 -3.32 5.24
N TRP A 17 2.71 -4.21 5.03
CA TRP A 17 1.79 -4.67 6.08
C TRP A 17 2.52 -5.39 7.22
N LEU A 18 3.43 -6.30 6.90
CA LEU A 18 4.23 -7.01 7.91
C LEU A 18 5.10 -6.05 8.74
N VAL A 19 5.74 -5.08 8.09
CA VAL A 19 6.51 -4.03 8.76
C VAL A 19 5.60 -3.17 9.64
N MET A 20 4.42 -2.81 9.15
CA MET A 20 3.45 -2.04 9.94
C MET A 20 3.06 -2.78 11.21
N PHE A 21 2.69 -4.07 11.12
CA PHE A 21 2.36 -4.85 12.31
C PHE A 21 3.58 -5.07 13.23
N GLY A 22 4.73 -5.38 12.65
CA GLY A 22 5.98 -5.61 13.39
C GLY A 22 6.48 -4.37 14.15
N MET A 23 6.20 -3.17 13.62
CA MET A 23 6.55 -1.90 14.26
C MET A 23 5.45 -1.37 15.18
N ALA A 24 4.18 -1.43 14.76
CA ALA A 24 3.08 -0.82 15.48
C ALA A 24 2.67 -1.58 16.75
N ILE A 25 2.77 -2.92 16.76
CA ILE A 25 2.41 -3.75 17.92
C ILE A 25 3.36 -3.51 19.13
N PRO A 26 4.69 -3.52 18.99
CA PRO A 26 5.59 -3.30 20.13
C PRO A 26 5.74 -1.81 20.53
N MET A 27 5.16 -0.86 19.79
CA MET A 27 5.40 0.56 20.02
C MET A 27 4.63 1.09 21.23
N LYS A 28 5.37 1.53 22.26
CA LYS A 28 4.77 2.07 23.49
C LYS A 28 4.16 3.48 23.33
N SER A 29 4.59 4.23 22.33
CA SER A 29 4.10 5.59 22.08
C SER A 29 2.91 5.58 21.13
N LEU A 30 1.73 5.96 21.63
CA LEU A 30 0.52 6.11 20.81
C LEU A 30 0.71 7.08 19.64
N ARG A 31 1.41 8.21 19.83
CA ARG A 31 1.70 9.14 18.74
C ARG A 31 2.62 8.52 17.69
N GLY A 32 3.65 7.80 18.12
CA GLY A 32 4.58 7.10 17.21
C GLY A 32 3.89 5.98 16.43
N GLN A 33 2.99 5.25 17.10
CA GLN A 33 2.19 4.19 16.49
C GLN A 33 1.26 4.74 15.41
N VAL A 34 0.52 5.83 15.71
CA VAL A 34 -0.36 6.48 14.73
C VAL A 34 0.43 6.99 13.52
N VAL A 35 1.56 7.66 13.75
CA VAL A 35 2.41 8.16 12.65
C VAL A 35 2.94 7.01 11.78
N THR A 36 3.41 5.93 12.41
CA THR A 36 3.88 4.72 11.69
C THR A 36 2.78 4.12 10.84
N VAL A 37 1.57 3.96 11.40
CA VAL A 37 0.41 3.42 10.67
C VAL A 37 0.05 4.33 9.49
N VAL A 38 0.00 5.66 9.69
CA VAL A 38 -0.29 6.62 8.62
C VAL A 38 0.74 6.54 7.50
N ILE A 39 2.03 6.49 7.82
CA ILE A 39 3.11 6.36 6.82
C ILE A 39 2.98 5.05 6.05
N CYS A 40 2.78 3.93 6.74
CA CYS A 40 2.60 2.62 6.12
C CYS A 40 1.38 2.59 5.18
N LEU A 41 0.25 3.17 5.61
CA LEU A 41 -0.94 3.29 4.78
C LEU A 41 -0.67 4.14 3.52
N LEU A 42 0.00 5.29 3.66
CA LEU A 42 0.36 6.13 2.51
C LEU A 42 1.23 5.38 1.50
N ILE A 43 2.26 4.66 1.97
CA ILE A 43 3.12 3.84 1.10
C ILE A 43 2.29 2.76 0.38
N ASN A 44 1.38 2.10 1.10
CA ASN A 44 0.52 1.08 0.52
C ASN A 44 -0.47 1.66 -0.51
N THR A 45 -1.01 2.85 -0.26
CA THR A 45 -1.86 3.57 -1.21
C THR A 45 -1.09 3.88 -2.49
N VAL A 46 0.14 4.40 -2.40
CA VAL A 46 0.97 4.68 -3.59
C VAL A 46 1.26 3.40 -4.38
N LEU A 47 1.59 2.30 -3.69
CA LEU A 47 1.77 0.99 -4.31
C LEU A 47 0.49 0.51 -5.00
N GLY A 48 -0.68 0.74 -4.41
CA GLY A 48 -1.99 0.39 -4.97
C GLY A 48 -2.34 1.19 -6.21
N VAL A 49 -2.06 2.49 -6.18
CA VAL A 49 -2.17 3.35 -7.35
C VAL A 49 -1.26 2.84 -8.46
N TYR A 50 0.00 2.54 -8.15
CA TYR A 50 0.94 2.02 -9.13
C TYR A 50 0.53 0.63 -9.67
N TYR A 51 0.01 -0.25 -8.82
CA TYR A 51 -0.54 -1.56 -9.22
C TYR A 51 -1.68 -1.40 -10.23
N SER A 52 -2.63 -0.50 -9.97
CA SER A 52 -3.76 -0.25 -10.87
C SER A 52 -3.29 0.31 -12.21
N LEU A 53 -2.38 1.29 -12.18
CA LEU A 53 -1.82 1.92 -13.38
C LEU A 53 -1.10 0.94 -14.32
N ILE A 54 -0.60 -0.18 -13.81
CA ILE A 54 0.02 -1.24 -14.63
C ILE A 54 -1.02 -1.99 -15.48
N ASP A 55 -2.23 -2.14 -14.96
CA ASP A 55 -3.32 -2.85 -15.64
C ASP A 55 -4.12 -1.91 -16.52
N HIS A 56 -4.61 -0.82 -15.94
CA HIS A 56 -5.45 0.15 -16.61
C HIS A 56 -5.16 1.54 -16.04
N ARG A 57 -4.94 2.53 -16.90
CA ARG A 57 -4.80 3.91 -16.46
C ARG A 57 -6.22 4.46 -16.28
N PRO A 58 -6.72 4.58 -15.04
CA PRO A 58 -8.07 5.03 -14.82
C PRO A 58 -8.15 6.50 -15.21
N THR A 59 -9.13 6.83 -16.02
CA THR A 59 -9.32 8.19 -16.54
C THR A 59 -9.90 9.10 -15.47
N SER A 60 -10.51 8.53 -14.42
CA SER A 60 -11.06 9.27 -13.27
C SER A 60 -11.08 8.46 -11.97
N PHE A 61 -11.08 9.14 -10.81
CA PHE A 61 -11.23 8.53 -9.49
C PHE A 61 -12.56 7.75 -9.35
N ARG A 62 -13.58 8.16 -10.10
CA ARG A 62 -14.90 7.51 -10.16
C ARG A 62 -14.85 6.16 -10.87
N GLU A 63 -13.99 6.00 -11.88
CA GLU A 63 -13.71 4.68 -12.47
C GLU A 63 -12.96 3.78 -11.50
N TRP A 64 -12.09 4.37 -10.67
CA TRP A 64 -11.36 3.65 -9.63
C TRP A 64 -12.25 3.03 -8.55
N LEU A 65 -13.33 3.71 -8.16
CA LEU A 65 -14.29 3.23 -7.15
C LEU A 65 -15.34 2.24 -7.69
N LYS A 66 -15.45 2.12 -9.02
CA LYS A 66 -16.44 1.24 -9.67
C LYS A 66 -15.91 -0.17 -9.96
N HIS A 67 -14.61 -0.39 -9.83
CA HIS A 67 -13.95 -1.69 -9.95
C HIS A 67 -13.59 -2.23 -8.58
#